data_AF-A0A965UC70-F1
#
_entry.id   AF-A0A965UC70-F1
#
_cell.length_a   1.000
_cell.length_b   1.000
_cell.length_c   1.000
_cell.angle_alpha   90.00
_cell.angle_beta   90.00
_cell.angle_gamma   90.00
#
_symmetry.space_group_name_H-M   'P 1'
#
loop_
_entity.id
_entity.type
_entity.pdbx_description
1 polymer ?
#
loop_
_entity_poly.entity_id
_entity_poly.type
_entity_poly.pdbx_seq_one_letter_code
_entity_poly.pdbx_strand_id
1 'polypeptide(L)'
;MRVMVALALGGNSGDVRAHFDRALSALEAAGVSGIRMSSIHVTAPVDCPPGSADFLNAALTGYCSIPPLELLALCKELERKAGRPAHYPPNSPRPLDIDIILYGDLVYSDDRLTIPHPRAAPAGTSR
;
A
#
# COMPACT_ATOMS: atom_id res chain seq x y z
N MET A 1 -12.56 15.31 10.69
CA MET A 1 -12.77 14.00 11.35
C MET A 1 -11.59 13.11 10.98
N ARG A 2 -11.01 12.33 11.90
CA ARG A 2 -9.89 11.43 11.61
C ARG A 2 -10.42 9.99 11.48
N VAL A 3 -10.04 9.29 10.41
CA VAL A 3 -10.52 7.94 10.08
C VAL A 3 -9.37 6.95 10.19
N MET A 4 -9.60 5.79 10.80
CA MET A 4 -8.58 4.75 10.86
C MET A 4 -8.30 4.19 9.46
N VAL A 5 -7.03 4.04 9.09
CA VAL A 5 -6.63 3.44 7.81
C VAL A 5 -5.69 2.28 8.04
N ALA A 6 -5.76 1.28 7.16
CA ALA A 6 -4.78 0.21 7.06
C ALA A 6 -4.22 0.19 5.64
N LEU A 7 -2.89 0.24 5.51
CA LEU A 7 -2.16 0.18 4.25
C LEU A 7 -1.24 -1.04 4.26
N ALA A 8 -1.06 -1.68 3.11
CA ALA A 8 -0.01 -2.66 2.88
C ALA A 8 1.09 -2.04 2.02
N LEU A 9 2.34 -2.24 2.42
CA LEU A 9 3.52 -1.83 1.68
C LEU A 9 4.26 -3.08 1.19
N GLY A 10 4.71 -3.06 -0.06
CA GLY A 10 5.47 -4.14 -0.66
C GLY A 10 6.55 -3.63 -1.62
N GLY A 11 7.68 -4.33 -1.71
CA GLY A 11 8.70 -4.05 -2.72
C GLY A 11 9.81 -5.09 -2.72
N ASN A 12 10.47 -5.27 -3.86
CA ASN A 12 11.57 -6.23 -4.04
C ASN A 12 12.68 -5.74 -4.98
N SER A 13 12.70 -4.45 -5.33
CA SER A 13 13.71 -3.88 -6.23
C SER A 13 14.27 -2.58 -5.68
N GLY A 14 15.59 -2.36 -5.83
CA GLY A 14 16.26 -1.19 -5.29
C GLY A 14 16.29 -1.17 -3.76
N ASP A 15 16.37 0.03 -3.18
CA ASP A 15 16.42 0.23 -1.73
C ASP A 15 15.00 0.31 -1.14
N VAL A 16 14.34 -0.84 -1.03
CA VAL A 16 12.95 -0.96 -0.57
C VAL A 16 12.74 -0.35 0.82
N ARG A 17 13.72 -0.48 1.73
CA ARG A 17 13.64 0.11 3.08
C ARG A 17 13.62 1.64 3.01
N ALA A 18 14.51 2.24 2.22
CA ALA A 18 14.48 3.68 2.01
C ALA A 18 13.19 4.15 1.32
N HIS A 19 12.57 3.33 0.47
CA HIS A 19 11.25 3.63 -0.11
C HIS A 19 10.14 3.59 0.95
N PHE A 20 10.17 2.65 1.88
CA PHE A 20 9.21 2.58 2.99
C PHE A 20 9.35 3.80 3.91
N ASP A 21 10.58 4.17 4.29
CA ASP A 21 10.83 5.34 5.15
C ASP A 21 10.30 6.64 4.51
N ARG A 22 10.58 6.83 3.21
CA ARG A 22 10.05 7.99 2.46
C ARG A 22 8.53 7.97 2.37
N ALA A 23 7.92 6.80 2.18
CA ALA A 23 6.47 6.66 2.14
C ALA A 23 5.84 7.05 3.49
N LEU A 24 6.41 6.61 4.61
CA LEU A 24 5.98 6.99 5.95
C LEU A 24 6.04 8.52 6.14
N SER A 25 7.19 9.14 5.86
CA SER A 25 7.34 10.61 6.01
C SER A 25 6.34 11.38 5.14
N ALA A 26 6.07 10.92 3.93
CA ALA A 26 5.11 11.57 3.04
C ALA A 26 3.65 11.39 3.50
N LEU A 27 3.29 10.21 4.01
CA LEU A 27 1.99 9.94 4.59
C LEU A 27 1.73 10.83 5.82
N GLU A 28 2.74 10.99 6.69
CA GLU A 28 2.65 11.89 7.85
C GLU A 28 2.44 13.34 7.42
N ALA A 29 3.24 13.82 6.48
CA ALA A 29 3.12 15.18 5.94
C ALA A 29 1.75 15.44 5.28
N ALA A 30 1.13 14.41 4.72
CA ALA A 30 -0.18 14.51 4.07
C ALA A 30 -1.38 14.35 5.02
N GLY A 31 -1.14 14.14 6.34
CA GLY A 31 -2.22 14.06 7.32
C GLY A 31 -2.60 12.64 7.76
N VAL A 32 -1.73 11.65 7.54
CA VAL A 32 -1.82 10.34 8.21
C VAL A 32 -1.02 10.40 9.50
N SER A 33 -1.73 10.46 10.63
CA SER A 33 -1.13 10.60 11.96
C SER A 33 -1.19 9.31 12.77
N GLY A 34 -0.36 9.22 13.82
CA GLY A 34 -0.36 8.04 14.71
C GLY A 34 0.04 6.75 14.02
N ILE A 35 0.93 6.85 13.01
CA ILE A 35 1.38 5.72 12.22
C ILE A 35 2.02 4.65 13.13
N ARG A 36 1.63 3.40 12.88
CA ARG A 36 2.26 2.19 13.41
C ARG A 36 2.52 1.26 12.24
N MET A 37 3.76 0.82 12.10
CA MET A 37 4.16 -0.14 11.08
C MET A 37 4.46 -1.48 11.75
N SER A 38 4.09 -2.57 11.09
CA SER A 38 4.50 -3.91 11.49
C SER A 38 6.01 -4.08 11.36
N SER A 39 6.52 -5.21 11.86
CA SER A 39 7.81 -5.71 11.38
C SER A 39 7.78 -5.93 9.87
N ILE A 40 8.94 -5.81 9.24
CA ILE A 40 9.10 -6.15 7.82
C ILE A 40 9.20 -7.67 7.70
N HIS A 41 8.36 -8.25 6.86
CA HIS A 41 8.35 -9.66 6.52
C HIS A 41 8.99 -9.87 5.15
N VAL A 42 9.84 -10.88 5.05
CA VAL A 42 10.44 -11.31 3.78
C VAL A 42 9.62 -12.47 3.23
N THR A 43 9.17 -12.37 1.98
CA THR A 43 8.39 -13.43 1.32
C THR A 43 8.91 -13.71 -0.07
N ALA A 44 8.88 -14.98 -0.48
CA ALA A 44 9.23 -15.38 -1.84
C ALA A 44 8.33 -14.66 -2.87
N PRO A 45 8.85 -14.31 -4.05
CA PRO A 45 8.05 -13.74 -5.12
C PRO A 45 7.06 -14.77 -5.66
N VAL A 46 5.81 -14.33 -5.89
CA VAL A 46 4.75 -15.15 -6.49
C VAL A 46 4.47 -14.62 -7.89
N ASP A 47 4.45 -15.51 -8.89
CA ASP A 47 4.17 -15.21 -10.30
C ASP A 47 5.06 -14.11 -10.93
N CYS A 48 6.25 -13.87 -10.36
CA CYS A 48 7.22 -12.91 -10.88
C CYS A 48 8.23 -13.58 -11.83
N PRO A 49 8.93 -12.82 -12.68
CA PRO A 49 9.98 -13.37 -13.55
C PRO A 49 11.04 -14.16 -12.76
N PRO A 50 11.61 -15.24 -13.35
CA PRO A 50 12.70 -15.99 -12.74
C PRO A 50 13.87 -15.09 -12.33
N GLY A 51 14.40 -15.30 -11.12
CA GLY A 51 15.49 -14.48 -10.57
C GLY A 51 15.04 -13.19 -9.87
N SER A 52 13.72 -12.96 -9.74
CA SER A 52 13.20 -11.88 -8.90
C SER A 52 13.63 -12.06 -7.45
N ALA A 53 14.02 -10.97 -6.79
CA ALA A 53 14.34 -10.99 -5.37
C ALA A 53 13.08 -11.16 -4.51
N ASP A 54 13.29 -11.58 -3.27
CA ASP A 54 12.23 -11.66 -2.26
C ASP A 54 11.62 -10.28 -1.98
N PHE A 55 10.33 -10.30 -1.67
CA PHE A 55 9.60 -9.09 -1.28
C PHE A 55 9.80 -8.79 0.20
N LEU A 56 10.07 -7.51 0.49
CA LEU A 56 9.81 -6.93 1.79
C LEU A 56 8.35 -6.48 1.82
N ASN A 57 7.60 -6.95 2.81
CA ASN A 57 6.21 -6.57 3.04
C ASN A 57 6.06 -6.02 4.46
N ALA A 58 5.24 -4.99 4.62
CA ALA A 58 4.85 -4.46 5.91
C ALA A 58 3.39 -3.99 5.86
N ALA A 59 2.72 -4.02 7.00
CA ALA A 59 1.42 -3.39 7.18
C ALA A 59 1.59 -2.10 7.98
N LEU A 60 0.78 -1.09 7.68
CA LEU A 60 0.73 0.17 8.37
C LEU A 60 -0.69 0.48 8.80
N THR A 61 -0.87 0.93 10.04
CA THR A 61 -2.12 1.51 10.51
C THR A 61 -1.91 2.96 10.95
N GLY A 62 -2.93 3.79 10.82
CA GLY A 62 -2.89 5.17 11.29
C GLY A 62 -4.25 5.85 11.24
N TYR A 63 -4.26 7.15 11.47
CA TYR A 63 -5.43 8.02 11.43
C TYR A 63 -5.28 9.04 10.30
N CYS A 64 -6.08 8.87 9.25
CA CYS A 64 -6.07 9.72 8.07
C CYS A 64 -7.09 10.86 8.18
N SER A 65 -6.69 12.06 7.74
CA SER A 65 -7.57 13.23 7.63
C SER A 65 -7.89 13.64 6.19
N ILE A 66 -7.31 12.97 5.19
CA ILE A 66 -7.55 13.25 3.77
C ILE A 66 -8.50 12.22 3.15
N PRO A 67 -9.34 12.61 2.16
CA PRO A 67 -10.26 11.70 1.47
C PRO A 67 -9.58 10.44 0.88
N PRO A 68 -10.31 9.32 0.73
CA PRO A 68 -9.75 8.05 0.26
C PRO A 68 -9.15 8.14 -1.15
N LEU A 69 -9.74 8.94 -2.05
CA LEU A 69 -9.20 9.15 -3.40
C LEU A 69 -7.94 10.03 -3.40
N GLU A 70 -7.81 10.96 -2.45
CA GLU A 70 -6.58 11.75 -2.28
C GLU A 70 -5.46 10.88 -1.69
N LEU A 71 -5.80 10.01 -0.73
CA LEU A 71 -4.87 9.01 -0.20
C LEU A 71 -4.40 8.07 -1.31
N LEU A 72 -5.30 7.59 -2.17
CA LEU A 72 -4.94 6.78 -3.33
C LEU A 72 -3.98 7.51 -4.27
N ALA A 73 -4.28 8.77 -4.61
CA ALA A 73 -3.43 9.58 -5.47
C ALA A 73 -2.03 9.75 -4.88
N LEU A 74 -1.93 9.97 -3.56
CA LEU A 74 -0.67 10.04 -2.84
C LEU A 74 0.10 8.71 -2.93
N CYS A 75 -0.56 7.58 -2.67
CA CYS A 75 0.05 6.25 -2.79
C CYS A 75 0.64 6.02 -4.18
N LYS A 76 -0.12 6.34 -5.25
CA LYS A 76 0.34 6.20 -6.64
C LYS A 76 1.47 7.15 -6.99
N GLU A 77 1.47 8.37 -6.45
CA GLU A 77 2.58 9.30 -6.63
C GLU A 77 3.86 8.83 -5.94
N LEU A 78 3.76 8.19 -4.75
CA LEU A 78 4.90 7.61 -4.06
C LEU A 78 5.48 6.42 -4.81
N GLU A 79 4.64 5.54 -5.35
CA GLU A 79 5.06 4.44 -6.23
C GLU A 79 5.82 4.99 -7.45
N ARG A 80 5.28 6.03 -8.10
CA ARG A 80 5.90 6.67 -9.26
C ARG A 80 7.26 7.28 -8.91
N LYS A 81 7.36 7.99 -7.79
CA LYS A 81 8.62 8.56 -7.28
C LYS A 81 9.65 7.50 -6.90
N ALA A 82 9.19 6.31 -6.48
CA ALA A 82 10.07 5.18 -6.22
C ALA A 82 10.60 4.52 -7.52
N GLY A 83 10.03 4.86 -8.68
CA GLY A 83 10.45 4.32 -9.97
C GLY A 83 9.47 3.30 -10.58
N ARG A 84 8.24 3.20 -10.06
CA ARG A 84 7.18 2.37 -10.65
C ARG A 84 6.29 3.21 -11.59
N PRO A 85 6.46 3.14 -12.92
CA PRO A 85 5.61 3.87 -13.85
C PRO A 85 4.16 3.36 -13.84
N ALA A 86 3.23 4.19 -14.33
CA ALA A 86 1.80 3.90 -14.35
C ALA A 86 1.45 2.64 -15.17
N HIS A 87 2.18 2.40 -16.26
CA HIS A 87 2.10 1.17 -17.03
C HIS A 87 3.22 0.24 -16.57
N TYR A 88 2.88 -0.67 -15.65
CA TYR A 88 3.81 -1.67 -15.14
C TYR A 88 3.29 -3.05 -15.48
N PRO A 89 4.10 -3.94 -16.11
CA PRO A 89 3.69 -5.30 -16.36
C PRO A 89 3.21 -5.97 -15.06
N PRO A 90 2.17 -6.81 -15.09
CA PRO A 90 1.77 -7.57 -13.93
C PRO A 90 2.95 -8.36 -13.36
N ASN A 91 3.03 -8.41 -12.03
CA ASN A 91 4.04 -9.17 -11.27
C ASN A 91 5.51 -8.86 -11.59
N SER A 92 5.80 -7.69 -12.15
CA SER A 92 7.19 -7.25 -12.31
C SER A 92 7.79 -6.83 -10.95
N PRO A 93 9.13 -6.96 -10.81
CA PRO A 93 9.84 -6.44 -9.64
C PRO A 93 9.56 -4.96 -9.47
N ARG A 94 9.24 -4.52 -8.24
CA ARG A 94 8.82 -3.14 -7.97
C ARG A 94 9.52 -2.57 -6.74
N PRO A 95 9.89 -1.28 -6.77
CA PRO A 95 10.55 -0.62 -5.65
C PRO A 95 9.60 -0.31 -4.50
N LEU A 96 8.33 -0.05 -4.83
CA LEU A 96 7.27 0.25 -3.88
C LEU A 96 5.89 -0.07 -4.47
N ASP A 97 5.02 -0.59 -3.63
CA ASP A 97 3.62 -0.91 -3.84
C ASP A 97 2.89 -0.53 -2.57
N ILE A 98 1.84 0.30 -2.68
CA ILE A 98 1.04 0.70 -1.52
C ILE A 98 -0.43 0.44 -1.85
N ASP A 99 -1.00 -0.53 -1.14
CA ASP A 99 -2.42 -0.88 -1.25
C ASP A 99 -3.19 -0.33 -0.04
N ILE A 100 -4.32 0.34 -0.30
CA ILE A 100 -5.26 0.75 0.75
C ILE A 100 -6.13 -0.45 1.10
N ILE A 101 -5.94 -1.01 2.30
CA ILE A 101 -6.67 -2.20 2.75
C ILE A 101 -8.00 -1.80 3.38
N LEU A 102 -8.00 -0.78 4.25
CA LEU A 102 -9.17 -0.26 4.96
C LEU A 102 -9.14 1.26 5.06
N TYR A 103 -10.33 1.87 5.10
CA TYR A 103 -10.54 3.29 5.38
C TYR A 103 -11.79 3.44 6.26
N GLY A 104 -11.60 3.32 7.58
CA GLY A 104 -12.69 3.25 8.56
C GLY A 104 -13.66 2.13 8.21
N ASP A 105 -14.95 2.43 8.31
CA ASP A 105 -16.04 1.54 7.92
C ASP A 105 -16.53 1.78 6.48
N LEU A 106 -15.72 2.46 5.65
CA LEU A 106 -16.09 2.78 4.28
C LEU A 106 -16.23 1.49 3.45
N VAL A 107 -17.40 1.32 2.84
CA VAL A 107 -17.62 0.38 1.74
C VAL A 107 -17.70 1.19 0.46
N TYR A 108 -16.71 1.04 -0.41
CA TYR A 108 -16.58 1.82 -1.63
C TYR A 108 -16.05 0.96 -2.77
N SER A 109 -16.58 1.15 -3.97
CA SER A 109 -16.08 0.51 -5.17
C SER A 109 -16.32 1.41 -6.38
N ASP A 110 -15.24 1.80 -7.05
CA ASP A 110 -15.25 2.35 -8.40
C ASP A 110 -14.11 1.71 -9.22
N ASP A 111 -13.92 2.16 -10.45
CA ASP A 111 -12.87 1.63 -11.36
C ASP A 111 -11.44 1.86 -10.85
N ARG A 112 -11.24 2.70 -9.84
CA ARG A 112 -9.93 3.12 -9.33
C ARG A 112 -9.64 2.54 -7.93
N LEU A 113 -10.66 2.35 -7.12
CA LEU A 113 -10.54 2.02 -5.70
C LEU A 113 -11.68 1.11 -5.23
N THR A 114 -11.29 0.01 -4.59
CA THR A 114 -12.21 -0.87 -3.86
C THR A 114 -11.77 -0.94 -2.41
N ILE A 115 -12.68 -0.62 -1.49
CA ILE A 115 -12.47 -0.68 -0.04
C ILE A 115 -13.64 -1.47 0.59
N PRO A 116 -13.36 -2.49 1.43
CA PRO A 116 -12.05 -3.07 1.72
C PRO A 116 -11.35 -3.65 0.48
N HIS A 117 -10.02 -3.76 0.51
CA HIS A 117 -9.27 -4.30 -0.62
C HIS A 117 -9.70 -5.74 -0.94
N PRO A 118 -9.95 -6.09 -2.22
CA PRO A 118 -10.59 -7.36 -2.59
C PRO A 118 -9.75 -8.60 -2.25
N ARG A 119 -8.42 -8.46 -2.22
CA ARG A 119 -7.50 -9.57 -1.88
C ARG A 119 -7.27 -9.75 -0.38
N ALA A 120 -7.90 -8.94 0.47
CA ALA A 120 -7.72 -8.97 1.93
C ALA A 120 -8.80 -9.82 2.67
N ALA A 121 -9.48 -10.74 1.98
CA ALA A 121 -10.71 -11.43 2.40
C ALA A 121 -10.90 -11.71 3.92
N PRO A 122 -12.15 -11.62 4.46
CA PRO A 122 -13.30 -10.86 3.95
C PRO A 122 -14.16 -10.15 5.02
N ALA A 123 -14.83 -9.04 4.66
CA ALA A 123 -16.08 -8.64 5.32
C ALA A 123 -17.26 -9.33 4.62
N GLY A 124 -17.43 -10.63 4.89
CA GLY A 124 -18.46 -11.45 4.25
C GLY A 124 -18.36 -12.93 4.57
N THR A 125 -18.60 -13.31 5.83
CA THR A 125 -19.24 -14.60 6.10
C THR A 125 -20.60 -14.55 5.43
N SER A 126 -20.83 -15.42 4.45
CA SER A 126 -22.17 -15.63 3.90
C SER A 126 -23.12 -15.96 5.05
N ARG A 127 -24.30 -15.32 5.07
CA ARG A 127 -25.46 -15.88 5.76
C ARG A 127 -25.94 -17.10 5.01
#